data_AF-A0A9W6V8H0-F1
#
_entry.id   AF-A0A9W6V8H0-F1
#
_cell.length_a   1.000
_cell.length_b   1.000
_cell.length_c   1.000
_cell.angle_alpha   90.00
_cell.angle_beta   90.00
_cell.angle_gamma   90.00
#
_symmetry.space_group_name_H-M   'P 1'
#
loop_
_entity.id
_entity.type
_entity.pdbx_description
1 polymer ?
#
loop_
_entity_poly.entity_id
_entity_poly.type
_entity_poly.pdbx_seq_one_letter_code
_entity_poly.pdbx_strand_id
1 'polypeptide(L)' 'MDTTGMHRVVAAEVTRMAEYETGFWAIVDGLGVDRGYAGRLLDAAVDRIGTGDGGTADPYALVLSWMPC' A
#
# COMPACT_ATOMS: atom_id res chain seq x y z
N MET A 1 -24.67 13.63 2.01
CA MET A 1 -23.90 12.37 1.90
C MET A 1 -24.10 11.62 3.21
N ASP A 2 -24.70 10.43 3.17
CA ASP A 2 -25.00 9.63 4.36
C ASP A 2 -23.69 9.02 4.90
N THR A 3 -23.33 9.38 6.13
CA THR A 3 -22.11 8.94 6.80
C THR A 3 -22.06 7.42 6.99
N THR A 4 -23.23 6.77 7.07
CA THR A 4 -23.37 5.32 7.17
C THR A 4 -22.92 4.62 5.88
N GLY A 5 -23.26 5.21 4.73
CA GLY A 5 -22.81 4.72 3.43
C GLY A 5 -21.30 4.86 3.25
N MET A 6 -20.74 5.98 3.69
CA MET A 6 -19.30 6.22 3.63
C MET A 6 -18.51 5.27 4.54
N HIS A 7 -18.96 5.02 5.78
CA HIS A 7 -18.29 4.07 6.67
C HIS A 7 -18.24 2.65 6.09
N ARG A 8 -19.32 2.19 5.42
CA ARG A 8 -19.33 0.87 4.78
C ARG A 8 -18.33 0.78 3.63
N VAL A 9 -18.26 1.81 2.80
CA VAL A 9 -17.31 1.87 1.67
C VAL A 9 -15.87 1.89 2.17
N VAL A 10 -15.58 2.72 3.18
CA VAL A 10 -14.26 2.78 3.81
C VAL A 10 -13.89 1.44 4.44
N ALA A 11 -14.80 0.79 5.17
CA ALA A 11 -14.54 -0.51 5.80
C ALA A 11 -14.29 -1.63 4.77
N ALA A 12 -15.01 -1.61 3.64
CA ALA A 12 -14.78 -2.55 2.54
C ALA A 12 -13.38 -2.33 1.93
N GLU A 13 -12.97 -1.08 1.76
CA GLU A 13 -11.65 -0.76 1.19
C GLU A 13 -10.51 -1.09 2.17
N VAL A 14 -10.70 -0.89 3.47
CA VAL A 14 -9.76 -1.33 4.51
C VAL A 14 -9.60 -2.86 4.50
N THR A 15 -10.71 -3.59 4.35
CA THR A 15 -10.66 -5.06 4.23
C THR A 15 -9.87 -5.49 2.98
N ARG A 16 -10.11 -4.85 1.83
CA ARG A 16 -9.35 -5.07 0.59
C ARG A 16 -7.87 -4.76 0.73
N MET A 17 -7.53 -3.69 1.47
CA MET A 17 -6.14 -3.32 1.74
C MET A 17 -5.37 -4.42 2.50
N ALA A 18 -6.02 -5.17 3.38
CA ALA A 18 -5.37 -6.29 4.08
C ALA A 18 -5.01 -7.46 3.13
N GLU A 19 -5.86 -7.71 2.12
CA GLU A 19 -5.57 -8.70 1.08
C GLU A 19 -4.39 -8.24 0.20
N TYR A 20 -4.36 -6.95 -0.15
CA TYR A 20 -3.25 -6.35 -0.90
C TYR A 20 -1.93 -6.37 -0.12
N GLU A 21 -1.98 -6.10 1.18
CA GLU A 21 -0.81 -6.20 2.05
C GLU A 21 -0.24 -7.62 2.07
N THR A 22 -1.12 -8.62 2.17
CA THR A 22 -0.71 -10.03 2.14
C THR A 22 -0.04 -10.37 0.80
N GLY A 23 -0.61 -9.93 -0.32
CA GLY A 23 -0.04 -10.13 -1.65
C GLY A 23 1.30 -9.41 -1.84
N PHE A 24 1.42 -8.18 -1.34
CA PHE A 24 2.66 -7.42 -1.34
C PHE A 24 3.79 -8.16 -0.63
N TRP A 25 3.54 -8.66 0.59
CA TRP A 25 4.56 -9.38 1.35
C TRP A 25 4.99 -10.68 0.67
N ALA A 26 4.07 -11.39 0.02
CA ALA A 26 4.42 -12.58 -0.77
C ALA A 26 5.36 -12.25 -1.94
N ILE A 27 5.17 -11.09 -2.60
CA ILE A 27 6.06 -10.63 -3.67
C ILE A 27 7.43 -10.25 -3.10
N VAL A 28 7.47 -9.46 -2.02
CA VAL A 28 8.70 -9.04 -1.33
C VAL A 28 9.54 -10.25 -0.91
N ASP A 29 8.91 -11.25 -0.30
CA ASP A 29 9.56 -12.50 0.09
C ASP A 29 10.09 -13.26 -1.13
N GLY A 30 9.30 -13.33 -2.20
CA GLY A 30 9.68 -13.98 -3.46
C GLY A 30 10.87 -13.32 -4.15
N LEU A 31 11.03 -12.00 -4.01
CA LEU A 31 12.17 -11.24 -4.50
C LEU A 31 13.40 -11.34 -3.59
N GLY A 32 13.27 -11.96 -2.41
CA GLY A 32 14.34 -12.04 -1.40
C GLY A 32 14.69 -10.67 -0.80
N VAL A 33 13.76 -9.71 -0.84
CA VAL A 33 13.96 -8.38 -0.29
C VAL A 33 13.74 -8.41 1.22
N ASP A 34 14.63 -7.75 1.97
CA ASP A 34 14.45 -7.59 3.41
C ASP A 34 13.12 -6.89 3.73
N ARG A 35 12.28 -7.53 4.55
CA ARG A 35 10.99 -6.96 4.95
C ARG A 35 11.14 -5.64 5.70
N GLY A 36 12.21 -5.46 6.47
CA GLY A 36 12.48 -4.19 7.15
C GLY A 36 12.76 -3.05 6.18
N TYR A 37 13.51 -3.32 5.11
CA TYR A 37 13.75 -2.40 4.01
C TYR A 37 12.47 -2.09 3.24
N ALA A 38 11.70 -3.12 2.85
CA ALA A 38 10.41 -2.93 2.19
C ALA A 38 9.41 -2.13 3.06
N GLY A 39 9.43 -2.32 4.38
CA GLY A 39 8.64 -1.52 5.33
C GLY A 39 9.01 -0.03 5.30
N ARG A 40 10.31 0.30 5.28
CA ARG A 40 10.75 1.70 5.14
C ARG A 40 10.34 2.32 3.80
N LEU A 41 10.28 1.52 2.73
CA LEU A 41 9.76 1.99 1.45
C LEU A 41 8.25 2.24 1.53
N LEU A 42 7.49 1.41 2.26
CA LEU A 42 6.06 1.68 2.50
C LEU A 42 5.86 3.00 3.25
N ASP A 43 6.65 3.26 4.28
CA ASP A 43 6.58 4.54 5.01
C ASP A 43 6.81 5.74 4.06
N ALA A 44 7.82 5.65 3.19
CA ALA A 44 8.10 6.68 2.20
C ALA A 44 7.00 6.82 1.12
N ALA A 45 6.35 5.71 0.74
CA ALA A 45 5.23 5.72 -0.19
C ALA A 45 4.00 6.40 0.41
N VAL A 46 3.67 6.09 1.67
CA VAL A 46 2.57 6.73 2.39
C VAL A 46 2.82 8.22 2.56
N ASP A 47 4.03 8.63 2.94
CA ASP A 47 4.42 10.05 3.05
C ASP A 47 4.23 10.77 1.71
N ARG A 48 4.74 10.20 0.62
CA ARG A 48 4.62 10.78 -0.73
C ARG A 48 3.17 10.88 -1.23
N ILE A 49 2.32 9.91 -0.88
CA ILE A 49 0.88 9.99 -1.17
C ILE A 49 0.25 11.10 -0.34
N GLY A 50 0.64 11.21 0.93
CA GLY A 50 0.18 12.25 1.85
C GLY A 50 0.52 13.67 1.39
N THR A 51 1.64 13.88 0.70
CA THR A 51 2.01 15.19 0.12
C THR A 51 1.32 15.49 -1.22
N GLY A 52 0.64 14.52 -1.82
CA GLY A 52 0.01 14.65 -3.14
C GLY A 52 0.95 14.44 -4.33
N ASP A 53 2.19 14.00 -4.08
CA ASP A 53 3.22 13.76 -5.10
C ASP A 53 3.26 12.29 -5.60
N GLY A 54 2.27 11.50 -5.20
CA GLY A 54 2.05 10.12 -5.66
C GLY A 54 1.15 10.10 -6.89
N GLY A 55 1.65 9.54 -8.02
CA GLY A 55 0.81 9.25 -9.19
C GLY A 55 -0.25 8.16 -8.96
N THR A 56 -0.33 7.64 -7.74
CA THR A 56 -1.27 6.61 -7.26
C THR A 56 -1.56 6.85 -5.78
N ALA A 57 -2.71 6.40 -5.30
CA ALA A 57 -3.06 6.33 -3.88
C ALA A 57 -2.80 4.94 -3.27
N ASP A 58 -2.21 4.03 -4.04
CA ASP A 58 -1.85 2.68 -3.62
C ASP A 58 -0.36 2.62 -3.21
N PRO A 59 -0.05 2.55 -1.89
CA PRO A 59 1.32 2.51 -1.42
C PRO A 59 2.04 1.22 -1.82
N TYR A 60 1.34 0.09 -1.94
CA TYR A 60 1.95 -1.18 -2.34
C TYR A 60 2.41 -1.14 -3.79
N ALA A 61 1.54 -0.65 -4.69
CA ALA A 61 1.89 -0.47 -6.10
C ALA A 61 3.05 0.51 -6.27
N LEU A 62 3.08 1.58 -5.49
CA LEU A 62 4.14 2.58 -5.52
C LEU A 62 5.48 1.99 -5.08
N VAL A 63 5.51 1.24 -3.98
CA VAL A 63 6.73 0.56 -3.51
C VAL A 63 7.22 -0.46 -4.54
N LEU A 64 6.34 -1.27 -5.11
CA LEU A 64 6.72 -2.25 -6.14
C LEU A 64 7.34 -1.57 -7.38
N SER A 65 6.92 -0.35 -7.72
CA SER A 65 7.54 0.43 -8.81
C SER A 65 8.97 0.92 -8.51
N TRP A 66 9.36 0.93 -7.23
CA TRP A 66 10.70 1.34 -6.78
C TRP A 66 11.65 0.15 -6.61
N MET A 67 11.11 -1.06 -6.55
CA MET A 67 11.92 -2.26 -6.41
C MET A 67 12.60 -2.59 -7.73
N PRO A 68 13.89 -3.00 -7.70
CA PRO A 68 14.55 -3.52 -8.89
C PRO A 68 13.89 -4.85 -9.28
N CYS A 69 13.44 -4.93 -10.54
CA CYS A 69 12.93 -6.16 -11.16
C CYS A 69 14.04 -7.20 -11.35
#